data_AF-A0A2V5ZWE7-F1
#
_entry.id   AF-A0A2V5ZWE7-F1
#
_cell.length_a   1.000
_cell.length_b   1.000
_cell.length_c   1.000
_cell.angle_alpha   90.00
_cell.angle_beta   90.00
_cell.angle_gamma   90.00
#
_symmetry.space_group_name_H-M   'P 1'
#
loop_
_entity.id
_entity.type
_entity.pdbx_description
1 polymer ?
#
loop_
_entity_poly.entity_id
_entity_poly.type
_entity_poly.pdbx_seq_one_letter_code
_entity_poly.pdbx_strand_id
1 'polypeptide(L)' 'MKATAKRRAKSEVELLDHAAGNLMRALKRDMLKKDGRIDYEKLRKEGYSERLLAKLEQA' A
#
# COMPACT_ATOMS: atom_id res chain seq x y z
N MET A 1 18.24 31.85 3.92
CA MET A 1 18.79 30.58 4.42
C MET A 1 18.30 29.43 3.54
N LYS A 2 19.20 28.72 2.85
CA LYS A 2 18.83 27.45 2.18
C LYS A 2 18.69 26.40 3.29
N ALA A 3 17.46 26.01 3.60
CA ALA A 3 17.20 24.90 4.50
C ALA A 3 17.69 23.61 3.81
N THR A 4 18.94 23.23 4.06
CA THR A 4 19.41 21.87 3.83
C THR A 4 18.63 20.99 4.80
N ALA A 5 17.50 20.48 4.33
CA ALA A 5 16.76 19.44 5.02
C ALA A 5 17.74 18.29 5.25
N LYS A 6 18.23 18.16 6.50
CA LYS A 6 18.94 16.96 6.96
C LYS A 6 18.03 15.79 6.61
N ARG A 7 18.34 15.06 5.54
CA ARG A 7 17.71 13.77 5.26
C ARG A 7 18.07 12.91 6.46
N ARG A 8 17.13 12.77 7.41
CA ARG A 8 17.20 11.72 8.41
C ARG A 8 17.41 10.44 7.64
N ALA A 9 18.50 9.73 7.94
CA ALA A 9 18.64 8.35 7.51
C ALA A 9 17.47 7.61 8.15
N LYS A 10 16.42 7.39 7.35
CA LYS A 10 15.27 6.61 7.78
C LYS A 10 15.81 5.25 8.17
N SER A 11 15.50 4.81 9.38
CA SER A 11 15.88 3.47 9.82
C SER A 11 15.36 2.44 8.82
N GLU A 12 16.04 1.31 8.69
CA GLU A 12 15.67 0.26 7.73
C GLU A 12 14.19 -0.14 7.87
N VAL A 13 13.67 -0.16 9.10
CA VAL A 13 12.25 -0.35 9.43
C VAL A 13 11.36 0.72 8.82
N GLU A 14 11.71 2.01 8.95
CA GLU A 14 10.93 3.10 8.35
C GLU A 14 10.97 3.06 6.82
N LEU A 15 12.09 2.63 6.23
CA LEU A 15 12.20 2.46 4.77
C LEU A 15 11.35 1.29 4.28
N LEU A 16 11.39 0.17 5.00
CA LEU A 16 10.58 -1.01 4.73
C LEU A 16 9.08 -0.71 4.89
N ASP A 17 8.68 -0.01 5.94
CA ASP A 17 7.30 0.42 6.14
C ASP A 17 6.85 1.38 5.03
N HIS A 18 7.71 2.31 4.62
CA HIS A 18 7.39 3.22 3.53
C HIS A 18 7.27 2.49 2.19
N ALA A 19 8.14 1.52 1.92
CA ALA A 19 8.10 0.70 0.71
C ALA A 19 6.87 -0.21 0.71
N ALA A 20 6.56 -0.86 1.84
CA ALA A 20 5.36 -1.68 2.02
C ALA A 20 4.09 -0.86 1.87
N GLY A 21 4.05 0.36 2.44
CA GLY A 21 2.93 1.29 2.27
C GLY A 21 2.76 1.75 0.82
N ASN A 22 3.87 2.00 0.11
CA ASN A 22 3.81 2.36 -1.32
C ASN A 22 3.32 1.21 -2.18
N LEU A 23 3.77 -0.03 -1.91
CA LEU A 23 3.30 -1.24 -2.56
C LEU A 23 1.80 -1.44 -2.33
N MET A 24 1.33 -1.29 -1.09
CA MET A 24 -0.09 -1.39 -0.76
C MET A 24 -0.93 -0.36 -1.50
N ARG A 25 -0.46 0.90 -1.60
CA ARG A 25 -1.17 1.92 -2.39
C ARG A 25 -1.18 1.61 -3.89
N ALA A 26 -0.08 1.11 -4.43
CA ALA A 26 0.01 0.73 -5.84
C ALA A 26 -0.96 -0.42 -6.15
N LEU A 27 -0.94 -1.48 -5.32
CA LEU A 27 -1.89 -2.59 -5.39
C LEU A 27 -3.33 -2.12 -5.26
N LYS A 28 -3.62 -1.26 -4.27
CA LYS A 28 -4.96 -0.70 -4.08
C LYS A 28 -5.44 0.06 -5.31
N ARG A 29 -4.55 0.81 -5.96
CA ARG A 29 -4.85 1.60 -7.16
C ARG A 29 -5.05 0.74 -8.41
N ASP A 30 -4.29 -0.34 -8.53
CA ASP A 30 -4.42 -1.31 -9.62
C ASP A 30 -5.70 -2.14 -9.48
N MET A 31 -6.05 -2.48 -8.24
CA MET A 31 -7.28 -3.17 -7.88
C MET A 31 -8.51 -2.26 -7.80
N LEU A 32 -8.32 -0.93 -7.80
CA LEU A 32 -9.39 0.05 -7.83
C LEU A 32 -10.02 0.02 -9.22
N LYS A 33 -11.28 -0.43 -9.31
CA LYS A 33 -12.02 -0.31 -10.57
C LYS A 33 -12.27 1.15 -10.90
N LYS A 34 -12.65 1.42 -12.15
CA LYS A 34 -12.98 2.78 -12.64
C LYS A 34 -14.03 3.51 -11.79
N ASP A 35 -14.89 2.78 -11.08
CA ASP A 35 -15.91 3.32 -10.19
C ASP A 35 -15.41 3.60 -8.76
N GLY A 36 -14.10 3.51 -8.51
CA GLY A 36 -13.51 3.78 -7.19
C GLY A 36 -13.72 2.67 -6.15
N ARG A 37 -14.25 1.51 -6.55
CA ARG A 37 -14.49 0.36 -5.67
C ARG A 37 -13.49 -0.77 -5.93
N ILE A 38 -13.01 -1.37 -4.85
CA ILE A 38 -12.21 -2.60 -4.88
C ILE A 38 -13.17 -3.77 -4.78
N ASP A 39 -13.00 -4.76 -5.66
CA ASP A 39 -13.83 -5.95 -5.67
C ASP A 39 -13.17 -7.07 -4.86
N TYR A 40 -13.32 -7.02 -3.54
CA TYR A 40 -12.73 -7.99 -2.62
C TYR A 40 -13.24 -9.40 -2.86
N GLU A 41 -14.51 -9.57 -3.29
CA GLU A 41 -15.10 -10.84 -3.68
C GLU A 41 -14.37 -11.44 -4.90
N LYS A 42 -14.09 -10.63 -5.91
CA LYS A 42 -13.30 -11.04 -7.06
C LYS A 42 -11.86 -11.41 -6.66
N LEU A 43 -11.23 -10.61 -5.81
CA LEU A 43 -9.87 -10.90 -5.33
C LEU A 43 -9.82 -12.20 -4.50
N ARG A 44 -10.83 -12.47 -3.68
CA ARG A 44 -10.92 -13.74 -2.94
C ARG A 44 -11.06 -14.94 -3.89
N LYS A 45 -11.81 -14.78 -5.00
CA LYS A 45 -11.95 -15.80 -6.04
C LYS A 45 -10.69 -15.98 -6.91
N GLU A 46 -9.91 -14.93 -7.12
CA GLU A 46 -8.61 -15.00 -7.82
C GLU A 46 -7.50 -15.64 -6.96
N GLY A 47 -7.79 -15.98 -5.69
CA GLY A 47 -6.85 -16.68 -4.81
C GLY A 47 -5.95 -15.73 -4.01
N TYR A 48 -6.29 -14.44 -3.92
CA TYR A 48 -5.56 -13.52 -3.07
C TYR A 48 -5.76 -13.88 -1.59
N SER A 49 -4.68 -13.75 -0.80
CA SER A 49 -4.70 -14.08 0.62
C SER A 49 -5.69 -13.20 1.39
N GLU A 50 -6.46 -13.79 2.28
CA GLU A 50 -7.37 -13.06 3.17
C GLU A 50 -6.65 -11.99 3.99
N ARG A 51 -5.38 -12.25 4.36
CA ARG A 51 -4.55 -11.28 5.08
C ARG A 51 -4.25 -10.04 4.23
N LEU A 52 -4.10 -10.20 2.92
CA LEU A 52 -3.91 -9.09 1.99
C LEU A 52 -5.21 -8.31 1.81
N LEU A 53 -6.34 -9.01 1.68
CA LEU A 53 -7.66 -8.39 1.58
C LEU A 53 -8.00 -7.59 2.84
N ALA A 54 -7.78 -8.15 4.03
CA ALA A 54 -7.96 -7.46 5.30
C ALA A 54 -7.05 -6.23 5.45
N LYS A 55 -5.80 -6.31 4.98
CA LYS A 55 -4.89 -5.16 4.95
C LYS A 55 -5.31 -4.10 3.93
N LEU A 56 -5.90 -4.48 2.80
CA LEU A 56 -6.42 -3.54 1.79
C LEU A 56 -7.69 -2.83 2.28
N GLU A 57 -8.51 -3.52 3.09
CA GLU A 57 -9.69 -2.98 3.73
C GLU A 57 -9.35 -2.02 4.88
N GLN A 58 -8.31 -2.31 5.68
CA GLN A 58 -7.86 -1.46 6.78
C GLN A 58 -7.05 -0.22 6.34
N ALA A 59 -6.44 -0.23 5.16
CA ALA A 59 -5.57 0.84 4.64
C ALA A 59 -6.33 1.89 3.84
#